data_AF-A0A1I8CUV9-F1
#
_entry.id   AF-A0A1I8CUV9-F1
#
_cell.length_a   1.000
_cell.length_b   1.000
_cell.length_c   1.000
_cell.angle_alpha   90.00
_cell.angle_beta   90.00
_cell.angle_gamma   90.00
#
_symmetry.space_group_name_H-M   'P 1'
#
loop_
_entity.id
_entity.type
_entity.pdbx_description
1 polymer ?
#
loop_
_entity_poly.entity_id
_entity_poly.type
_entity_poly.pdbx_seq_one_letter_code
_entity_poly.pdbx_strand_id
1 'polypeptide(L)'
;MLNWLHKIAYGYNPPTSARAYVFDSPDPTVMMSSLMVDEIEGEVKKIMDFNEEEDTRKLANQSGEDKQEVMANYSWLIDTKFKERKTLSIQEISDIEAQCLKIHPNEWNILSKLWKGKCKSAKCRNDIISFFNLTISEVIANRLQIDKPRSLGNDSYRMTEVGTNW
;
A
#
# COMPACT_ATOMS: atom_id res chain seq x y z
N MET A 1 10.98 13.61 -39.64
CA MET A 1 9.65 13.99 -39.08
C MET A 1 8.84 12.81 -38.52
N LEU A 2 9.36 11.57 -38.48
CA LEU A 2 8.63 10.40 -37.95
C LEU A 2 8.93 10.08 -36.47
N ASN A 3 10.00 10.63 -35.88
CA ASN A 3 10.37 10.33 -34.48
C ASN A 3 9.49 11.01 -33.43
N TRP A 4 8.69 12.01 -33.81
CA TRP A 4 7.81 12.72 -32.87
C TRP A 4 6.57 11.89 -32.51
N LEU A 5 6.03 11.13 -33.47
CA LEU A 5 4.84 10.30 -33.27
C LEU A 5 5.10 9.08 -32.37
N HIS A 6 6.31 8.52 -32.42
CA HIS A 6 6.68 7.40 -31.54
C HIS A 6 6.76 7.81 -30.07
N LYS A 7 7.07 9.08 -29.78
CA LYS A 7 7.15 9.64 -28.42
C LYS A 7 5.77 9.88 -27.81
N ILE A 8 4.74 10.06 -28.64
CA ILE A 8 3.34 10.21 -28.23
C ILE A 8 2.68 8.84 -28.04
N ALA A 9 2.97 7.87 -28.93
CA ALA A 9 2.40 6.53 -28.84
C ALA A 9 2.89 5.71 -27.63
N TYR A 10 4.10 5.97 -27.16
CA TYR A 10 4.72 5.30 -26.00
C TYR A 10 5.06 6.28 -24.87
N GLY A 11 4.35 7.40 -24.77
CA GLY A 11 4.58 8.50 -23.83
C GLY A 11 4.33 8.18 -22.35
N TYR A 12 4.55 6.93 -21.94
CA TYR A 12 4.57 6.51 -20.54
C TYR A 12 6.03 6.41 -20.11
N ASN A 13 6.59 7.51 -19.63
CA ASN A 13 7.71 7.38 -18.69
C ASN A 13 7.07 6.93 -17.37
N PRO A 14 7.28 5.68 -16.90
CA PRO A 14 6.89 5.35 -15.54
C PRO A 14 7.57 6.36 -14.60
N PRO A 15 6.96 6.71 -13.46
CA PRO A 15 7.62 7.55 -12.48
C PRO A 15 8.92 6.86 -12.05
N THR A 16 10.04 7.28 -12.64
CA THR A 16 11.37 6.81 -12.26
C THR A 16 11.67 7.42 -10.89
N SER A 17 12.07 6.58 -9.93
CA SER A 17 12.51 7.04 -8.60
C SER A 17 13.51 8.20 -8.75
N ALA A 18 13.35 9.23 -7.94
CA ALA A 18 14.19 10.44 -8.00
C ALA A 18 15.67 10.16 -7.67
N ARG A 19 16.00 8.95 -7.19
CA ARG A 19 17.37 8.50 -6.97
C ARG A 19 17.98 7.91 -8.24
N ALA A 20 19.08 8.52 -8.69
CA ALA A 20 20.01 7.86 -9.58
C ALA A 20 20.54 6.59 -8.89
N TYR A 21 20.27 5.43 -9.49
CA TYR A 21 20.84 4.15 -9.06
C TYR A 21 22.35 4.20 -9.32
N VAL A 22 23.14 4.55 -8.30
CA VAL A 22 24.60 4.33 -8.33
C VAL A 22 24.79 2.85 -8.07
N PHE A 23 25.20 2.11 -9.10
CA PHE A 23 25.42 0.66 -9.08
C PHE A 23 26.73 0.31 -8.35
N ASP A 24 26.92 0.81 -7.14
CA ASP A 24 28.00 0.38 -6.24
C ASP A 24 27.33 -0.33 -5.07
N SER A 25 27.18 -1.65 -5.19
CA SER A 25 26.48 -2.57 -4.28
C SER A 25 24.94 -2.42 -4.23
N PRO A 26 24.16 -3.41 -4.68
CA PRO A 26 22.71 -3.41 -4.49
C PRO A 26 22.40 -3.59 -2.99
N ASP A 27 22.10 -2.50 -2.29
CA ASP A 27 21.54 -2.58 -0.94
C ASP A 27 20.22 -3.36 -1.01
N PRO A 28 20.13 -4.53 -0.35
CA PRO A 28 18.92 -5.36 -0.37
C PRO A 28 17.70 -4.60 0.15
N THR A 29 17.90 -3.59 1.00
CA THR A 29 16.85 -2.71 1.53
C THR A 29 16.25 -1.85 0.42
N VAL A 30 17.09 -1.27 -0.43
CA VAL A 30 16.65 -0.44 -1.57
C VAL A 30 15.95 -1.29 -2.62
N MET A 31 16.47 -2.50 -2.88
CA MET A 31 15.78 -3.43 -3.78
C MET A 31 14.39 -3.79 -3.24
N MET A 32 14.29 -4.10 -1.95
CA MET A 32 13.02 -4.50 -1.36
C MET A 32 12.03 -3.33 -1.25
N SER A 33 12.50 -2.10 -1.00
CA SER A 33 11.63 -0.92 -1.05
C SER A 33 11.04 -0.72 -2.44
N SER A 34 11.85 -0.88 -3.49
CA SER A 34 11.38 -0.77 -4.89
C SER A 34 10.33 -1.84 -5.21
N LEU A 35 10.56 -3.09 -4.80
CA LEU A 35 9.58 -4.17 -4.98
C LEU A 35 8.26 -3.88 -4.25
N MET A 36 8.32 -3.26 -3.07
CA MET A 36 7.11 -2.86 -2.35
C MET A 36 6.38 -1.70 -3.03
N VAL A 37 7.10 -0.73 -3.61
CA VAL A 37 6.48 0.35 -4.41
C VAL A 37 5.75 -0.24 -5.61
N ASP A 38 6.40 -1.12 -6.37
CA ASP A 38 5.80 -1.77 -7.54
C ASP A 38 4.55 -2.59 -7.17
N GLU A 39 4.61 -3.32 -6.05
CA GLU A 39 3.49 -4.11 -5.57
C GLU A 39 2.32 -3.22 -5.09
N ILE A 40 2.59 -2.11 -4.40
CA ILE A 40 1.55 -1.14 -4.00
C ILE A 40 0.91 -0.51 -5.22
N GLU A 41 1.71 -0.07 -6.20
CA GLU A 41 1.19 0.50 -7.44
C GLU A 41 0.35 -0.53 -8.23
N GLY A 42 0.79 -1.79 -8.25
CA GLY A 42 0.04 -2.89 -8.84
C GLY A 42 -1.35 -3.09 -8.21
N GLU A 43 -1.46 -3.03 -6.89
CA GLU A 43 -2.75 -3.12 -6.20
C GLU A 43 -3.63 -1.88 -6.44
N VAL A 44 -3.04 -0.68 -6.44
CA VAL A 44 -3.77 0.56 -6.74
C VAL A 44 -4.37 0.49 -8.14
N LYS A 45 -3.59 0.03 -9.11
CA LYS A 45 -4.06 -0.15 -10.47
C LYS A 45 -5.24 -1.13 -10.55
N LYS A 46 -5.15 -2.28 -9.86
CA LYS A 46 -6.23 -3.29 -9.84
C LYS A 46 -7.56 -2.73 -9.31
N ILE A 47 -7.53 -1.99 -8.20
CA ILE A 47 -8.75 -1.39 -7.63
C ILE A 47 -9.33 -0.33 -8.57
N MET A 48 -8.47 0.50 -9.14
CA MET A 48 -8.91 1.54 -10.08
C MET A 48 -9.53 0.94 -11.34
N ASP A 49 -8.93 -0.11 -11.90
CA ASP A 49 -9.47 -0.84 -13.06
C ASP A 49 -10.82 -1.49 -12.72
N PHE A 50 -10.94 -2.10 -11.54
CA PHE A 50 -12.20 -2.68 -11.06
C PHE A 50 -13.31 -1.63 -10.91
N ASN A 51 -13.01 -0.49 -10.30
CA ASN A 51 -13.99 0.59 -10.10
C ASN A 51 -14.45 1.19 -11.44
N GLU A 52 -13.54 1.37 -12.40
CA GLU A 52 -13.90 1.82 -13.77
C GLU A 52 -14.82 0.82 -14.48
N GLU A 53 -14.56 -0.48 -14.32
CA GLU A 53 -15.41 -1.53 -14.89
C GLU A 53 -16.79 -1.59 -14.21
N GLU A 54 -16.85 -1.36 -12.89
CA GLU A 54 -18.11 -1.31 -12.15
C GLU A 54 -18.96 -0.09 -12.56
N ASP A 55 -18.34 1.08 -12.69
CA ASP A 55 -19.02 2.32 -13.10
C ASP A 55 -19.59 2.20 -14.52
N THR A 56 -18.82 1.63 -15.45
CA THR A 56 -19.29 1.38 -16.83
C THR A 56 -20.46 0.39 -16.87
N ARG A 57 -20.44 -0.66 -16.03
CA ARG A 57 -21.56 -1.61 -15.89
C ARG A 57 -22.81 -0.94 -15.31
N LYS A 58 -22.68 -0.09 -14.29
CA LYS A 58 -23.80 0.66 -13.70
C LYS A 58 -24.46 1.58 -14.74
N LEU A 59 -23.65 2.30 -15.51
CA LEU A 59 -24.12 3.15 -16.61
C LEU A 59 -24.87 2.34 -17.69
N ALA A 60 -24.34 1.17 -18.08
CA ALA A 60 -25.00 0.30 -19.06
C ALA A 60 -26.35 -0.25 -18.56
N ASN A 61 -26.44 -0.62 -17.27
CA ASN A 61 -27.67 -1.14 -16.69
C ASN A 61 -28.74 -0.06 -16.49
N GLN A 62 -28.34 1.19 -16.20
CA GLN A 62 -29.27 2.32 -16.09
C GLN A 62 -29.89 2.71 -17.44
N SER A 63 -29.21 2.44 -18.56
CA SER A 63 -29.75 2.67 -19.91
C SER A 63 -30.77 1.64 -20.39
N GLY A 64 -31.06 0.59 -19.59
CA GLY A 64 -31.96 -0.51 -19.94
C GLY A 64 -33.44 -0.28 -19.63
N GLU A 65 -33.79 0.74 -18.83
CA GLU A 65 -35.17 1.03 -18.44
C GLU A 65 -35.64 2.35 -19.07
N ASP A 66 -36.54 2.22 -20.04
CA ASP A 66 -37.41 3.25 -20.62
C ASP A 66 -36.79 4.51 -21.24
N LYS A 67 -36.75 4.53 -22.59
CA LYS A 67 -36.88 5.71 -23.46
C LYS A 67 -36.21 7.00 -22.95
N GLN A 68 -34.99 6.92 -22.43
CA GLN A 68 -34.26 8.12 -22.08
C GLN A 68 -33.60 8.64 -23.36
N GLU A 69 -33.91 9.89 -23.70
CA GLU A 69 -33.27 10.64 -24.78
C GLU A 69 -31.78 10.34 -24.78
N VAL A 70 -31.22 10.05 -25.96
CA VAL A 70 -29.80 9.75 -26.16
C VAL A 70 -28.98 10.99 -25.77
N MET A 71 -28.81 11.23 -24.48
CA MET A 71 -27.84 12.19 -23.97
C MET A 71 -26.49 11.59 -24.33
N ALA A 72 -25.76 12.30 -25.19
CA ALA A 72 -24.40 11.94 -25.51
C ALA A 72 -23.59 11.82 -24.20
N ASN A 73 -22.87 10.70 -24.05
CA ASN A 73 -22.07 10.47 -22.87
C ASN A 73 -20.88 11.46 -22.87
N TYR A 74 -20.99 12.49 -22.04
CA TYR A 74 -19.97 13.50 -21.82
C TYR A 74 -19.10 13.20 -20.61
N SER A 75 -19.01 11.95 -20.15
CA SER A 75 -18.14 11.59 -19.02
C SER A 75 -16.66 11.90 -19.30
N TRP A 76 -16.27 12.01 -20.59
CA TRP A 76 -14.95 12.50 -21.01
C TRP A 76 -14.77 14.02 -20.89
N LEU A 77 -15.86 14.80 -20.78
CA LEU A 77 -15.85 16.24 -20.48
C LEU A 77 -15.78 16.53 -18.98
N ILE A 78 -16.06 15.54 -18.11
CA ILE A 78 -15.89 15.69 -16.66
C ILE A 78 -14.39 15.69 -16.38
N ASP A 79 -13.92 16.78 -15.77
CA ASP A 79 -12.51 17.17 -15.68
C ASP A 79 -11.64 15.99 -15.17
N THR A 80 -10.69 15.57 -16.01
CA THR A 80 -9.71 14.51 -15.69
C THR A 80 -8.89 14.82 -14.43
N LYS A 81 -8.91 16.08 -13.98
CA LYS A 81 -8.31 16.53 -12.72
C LYS A 81 -8.91 15.90 -11.46
N PHE A 82 -10.16 15.41 -11.50
CA PHE A 82 -10.79 14.75 -10.35
C PHE A 82 -10.68 13.23 -10.40
N LYS A 83 -10.19 12.66 -11.51
CA LYS A 83 -10.01 11.22 -11.62
C LYS A 83 -8.75 10.82 -10.86
N GLU A 84 -8.91 9.93 -9.87
CA GLU A 84 -7.77 9.38 -9.15
C GLU A 84 -6.80 8.72 -10.15
N ARG A 85 -5.50 8.98 -9.97
CA ARG A 85 -4.47 8.44 -10.85
C ARG A 85 -4.30 6.95 -10.57
N LYS A 86 -4.03 6.16 -11.62
CA LYS A 86 -3.67 4.74 -11.47
C LYS A 86 -2.24 4.52 -10.98
N THR A 87 -1.41 5.54 -11.08
CA THR A 87 0.00 5.52 -10.67
C THR A 87 0.23 6.26 -9.37
N LEU A 88 1.27 5.86 -8.65
CA LEU A 88 1.74 6.60 -7.49
C LEU A 88 2.38 7.92 -7.92
N SER A 89 2.13 8.99 -7.16
CA SER A 89 2.85 10.25 -7.32
C SER A 89 4.25 10.13 -6.75
N ILE A 90 5.16 11.00 -7.19
CA ILE A 90 6.55 11.04 -6.70
C ILE A 90 6.58 11.21 -5.17
N GLN A 91 5.66 11.98 -4.61
CA GLN A 91 5.56 12.15 -3.16
C GLN A 91 5.15 10.85 -2.47
N GLU A 92 4.14 10.15 -2.98
CA GLU A 92 3.71 8.86 -2.41
C GLU A 92 4.80 7.81 -2.51
N ILE A 93 5.53 7.75 -3.64
CA ILE A 93 6.67 6.85 -3.81
C ILE A 93 7.74 7.16 -2.77
N SER A 94 8.14 8.44 -2.65
CA SER A 94 9.13 8.87 -1.66
C SER A 94 8.69 8.56 -0.22
N ASP A 95 7.41 8.75 0.09
CA ASP A 95 6.88 8.45 1.42
C ASP A 95 6.91 6.96 1.70
N ILE A 96 6.52 6.12 0.74
CA ILE A 96 6.58 4.65 0.84
C ILE A 96 8.03 4.20 1.03
N GLU A 97 8.97 4.69 0.22
CA GLU A 97 10.39 4.39 0.34
C GLU A 97 10.92 4.80 1.73
N ALA A 98 10.54 5.98 2.23
CA ALA A 98 10.95 6.46 3.55
C ALA A 98 10.39 5.58 4.69
N GLN A 99 9.17 5.05 4.56
CA GLN A 99 8.62 4.11 5.54
C GLN A 99 9.32 2.75 5.47
N CYS A 100 9.62 2.27 4.26
CA CYS A 100 10.37 1.05 4.01
C CYS A 100 11.75 1.04 4.69
N LEU A 101 12.44 2.18 4.76
CA LEU A 101 13.74 2.30 5.44
C LEU A 101 13.68 2.01 6.95
N LYS A 102 12.50 2.00 7.57
CA LYS A 102 12.32 1.67 9.00
C LYS A 102 12.24 0.16 9.25
N ILE A 103 12.18 -0.65 8.18
CA ILE A 103 11.97 -2.09 8.24
C ILE A 103 13.30 -2.83 8.28
N HIS A 104 13.46 -3.78 9.21
CA HIS A 104 14.65 -4.60 9.24
C HIS A 104 14.59 -5.72 8.18
N PRO A 105 15.74 -6.17 7.65
CA PRO A 105 15.79 -7.19 6.61
C PRO A 105 15.04 -8.50 6.93
N ASN A 106 14.97 -8.90 8.20
CA ASN A 106 14.29 -10.11 8.66
C ASN A 106 12.75 -9.98 8.72
N GLU A 107 12.20 -8.78 8.55
CA GLU A 107 10.77 -8.51 8.78
C GLU A 107 9.98 -8.27 7.50
N TRP A 108 10.66 -8.14 6.37
CA TRP A 108 10.02 -7.96 5.07
C TRP A 108 8.95 -9.01 4.77
N ASN A 109 9.23 -10.27 5.11
CA ASN A 109 8.27 -11.36 4.95
C ASN A 109 7.00 -11.17 5.80
N ILE A 110 7.14 -10.60 7.01
CA ILE A 110 6.01 -10.34 7.92
C ILE A 110 5.21 -9.17 7.37
N LEU A 111 5.89 -8.08 7.01
CA LEU A 111 5.28 -6.89 6.39
C LEU A 111 4.46 -7.26 5.15
N SER A 112 5.07 -7.96 4.18
CA SER A 112 4.39 -8.32 2.94
C SER A 112 3.16 -9.21 3.18
N LYS A 113 3.23 -10.17 4.11
CA LYS A 113 2.09 -11.04 4.43
C LYS A 113 0.94 -10.26 5.08
N LEU A 114 1.24 -9.45 6.10
CA LEU A 114 0.23 -8.67 6.81
C LEU A 114 -0.44 -7.65 5.87
N TRP A 115 0.37 -6.95 5.08
CA TRP A 115 -0.13 -5.94 4.15
C TRP A 115 -1.01 -6.58 3.06
N LYS A 116 -0.57 -7.67 2.42
CA LYS A 116 -1.40 -8.40 1.44
C LYS A 116 -2.70 -8.92 2.05
N GLY A 117 -2.69 -9.29 3.33
CA GLY A 117 -3.90 -9.65 4.08
C GLY A 117 -4.91 -8.50 4.14
N LYS A 118 -4.45 -7.28 4.46
CA LYS A 118 -5.30 -6.09 4.58
C LYS A 118 -5.75 -5.55 3.22
N CYS A 119 -4.91 -5.63 2.19
CA CYS A 119 -5.26 -5.17 0.83
C CYS A 119 -6.52 -5.82 0.26
N LYS A 120 -6.86 -7.05 0.67
CA LYS A 120 -8.11 -7.72 0.25
C LYS A 120 -9.39 -6.95 0.62
N SER A 121 -9.31 -6.06 1.60
CA SER A 121 -10.44 -5.24 2.07
C SER A 121 -10.42 -3.80 1.55
N ALA A 122 -9.39 -3.43 0.77
CA ALA A 122 -9.27 -2.08 0.22
C ALA A 122 -10.34 -1.84 -0.85
N LYS A 123 -10.94 -0.64 -0.84
CA LYS A 123 -11.98 -0.24 -1.79
C LYS A 123 -11.53 0.92 -2.67
N CYS A 124 -10.59 1.72 -2.18
CA CYS A 124 -10.03 2.85 -2.89
C CYS A 124 -8.51 2.89 -2.76
N ARG A 125 -7.86 3.73 -3.56
CA ARG A 125 -6.42 3.97 -3.53
C ARG A 125 -5.92 4.32 -2.12
N ASN A 126 -6.64 5.21 -1.43
CA ASN A 126 -6.24 5.70 -0.11
C ASN A 126 -6.24 4.58 0.95
N ASP A 127 -7.11 3.57 0.80
CA ASP A 127 -7.11 2.40 1.68
C ASP A 127 -5.80 1.61 1.54
N ILE A 128 -5.30 1.41 0.32
CA ILE A 128 -4.06 0.65 0.09
C ILE A 128 -2.88 1.33 0.78
N ILE A 129 -2.72 2.64 0.57
CA ILE A 129 -1.60 3.42 1.13
C ILE A 129 -1.73 3.48 2.66
N SER A 130 -2.94 3.70 3.18
CA SER A 130 -3.16 3.73 4.63
C SER A 130 -2.92 2.36 5.28
N PHE A 131 -3.37 1.27 4.68
CA PHE A 131 -3.10 -0.09 5.16
C PHE A 131 -1.61 -0.41 5.15
N PHE A 132 -0.85 0.08 4.17
CA PHE A 132 0.60 -0.05 4.17
C PHE A 132 1.23 0.65 5.38
N ASN A 133 0.91 1.91 5.60
CA ASN A 133 1.41 2.70 6.73
C ASN A 133 1.04 2.08 8.10
N LEU A 134 -0.20 1.59 8.23
CA LEU A 134 -0.66 0.90 9.43
C LEU A 134 0.09 -0.41 9.66
N THR A 135 0.40 -1.16 8.60
CA THR A 135 1.14 -2.42 8.71
C THR A 135 2.59 -2.19 9.12
N ILE A 136 3.24 -1.14 8.59
CA ILE A 136 4.58 -0.75 9.04
C ILE A 136 4.55 -0.37 10.52
N SER A 137 3.57 0.42 10.94
CA SER A 137 3.41 0.83 12.34
C SER A 137 3.21 -0.39 13.25
N GLU A 138 2.44 -1.39 12.80
CA GLU A 138 2.22 -2.65 13.51
C GLU A 138 3.50 -3.48 13.62
N VAL A 139 4.28 -3.62 12.54
CA VAL A 139 5.57 -4.32 12.55
C VAL A 139 6.53 -3.66 13.55
N ILE A 140 6.63 -2.33 13.52
CA ILE A 140 7.48 -1.56 14.45
C ILE A 140 6.99 -1.73 15.89
N ALA A 141 5.69 -1.65 16.15
CA ALA A 141 5.12 -1.81 17.49
C ALA A 141 5.39 -3.20 18.07
N ASN A 142 5.34 -4.26 17.23
CA ASN A 142 5.64 -5.62 17.64
C ASN A 142 7.10 -5.79 18.10
N ARG A 143 8.06 -5.08 17.48
CA ARG A 143 9.45 -5.06 17.97
C ARG A 143 9.55 -4.53 19.40
N LEU A 144 8.91 -3.39 19.65
CA LEU A 144 8.94 -2.72 20.96
C LEU A 144 8.31 -3.54 22.09
N GLN A 145 7.43 -4.50 21.75
CA GLN A 145 6.87 -5.43 22.74
C GLN A 145 7.83 -6.56 23.10
N ILE A 146 8.70 -6.98 22.17
CA ILE A 146 9.73 -8.01 22.41
C ILE A 146 10.86 -7.45 23.28
N ASP A 147 11.23 -6.18 23.06
CA ASP A 147 12.31 -5.52 23.80
C ASP A 147 11.93 -5.07 25.23
N LYS A 148 10.66 -5.19 25.63
CA LYS A 148 10.29 -4.97 27.02
C LYS A 148 10.78 -6.15 27.87
N PRO A 149 11.66 -5.96 28.86
CA PRO A 149 11.97 -7.02 29.79
C PRO A 149 10.66 -7.44 30.45
N ARG A 150 10.32 -8.73 30.36
CA ARG A 150 9.25 -9.31 31.18
C ARG A 150 9.60 -8.96 32.62
N SER A 151 8.87 -8.01 33.20
CA SER A 151 8.83 -7.80 34.64
C SER A 151 8.48 -9.15 35.25
N LEU A 152 9.49 -9.87 35.73
CA LEU A 152 9.32 -11.05 36.56
C LEU A 152 8.43 -10.60 37.71
N GLY A 153 7.18 -11.03 37.67
CA GLY A 153 6.25 -10.83 38.77
C GLY A 153 6.91 -11.38 40.02
N ASN A 154 6.92 -10.56 41.06
CA ASN A 154 7.28 -10.96 42.42
C ASN A 154 6.49 -12.21 42.79
N ASP A 155 7.12 -13.38 42.67
CA ASP A 155 6.73 -14.55 43.45
C ASP A 155 7.09 -14.24 44.90
N SER A 156 6.14 -13.61 45.58
CA SER A 156 6.12 -13.44 47.01
C SER A 156 6.17 -14.83 47.63
N TYR A 157 7.34 -15.18 48.17
CA TYR A 157 7.55 -16.34 49.03
C TYR A 157 6.54 -16.30 50.17
N ARG A 158 5.44 -17.04 50.00
CA ARG A 158 4.45 -17.29 51.05
C ARG A 158 5.01 -18.42 51.93
N MET A 159 5.92 -18.06 52.83
CA MET A 159 6.29 -18.91 53.97
C MET A 159 5.02 -19.21 54.76
N THR A 160 4.56 -20.45 54.71
CA THR A 160 3.52 -20.95 55.61
C THR A 160 4.20 -21.39 56.89
N GLU A 161 4.01 -20.60 57.95
CA GLU A 161 4.36 -21.01 59.31
C GLU A 161 3.52 -22.25 59.68
N VAL A 162 4.20 -23.39 59.81
CA VAL A 162 3.61 -24.59 60.40
C VAL A 162 3.71 -24.43 61.92
N GLY A 163 2.62 -23.96 62.52
CA GLY A 163 2.44 -23.93 63.97
C GLY A 163 2.49 -25.33 64.55
N THR A 164 3.47 -25.59 65.39
CA THR A 164 3.56 -26.77 66.25
C THR A 164 2.80 -26.45 67.54
N ASN A 165 1.58 -26.99 67.67
CA ASN A 165 0.85 -26.99 68.94
C ASN A 165 1.37 -28.15 69.81
N TRP A 166 1.84 -27.79 71.01
CA TRP A 166 1.92 -28.65 72.18
C TRP A 166 0.70 -28.38 73.07
#